data_AF-A0A944BPS0-F1
#
_entry.id   AF-A0A944BPS0-F1
#
_cell.length_a   1.000
_cell.length_b   1.000
_cell.length_c   1.000
_cell.angle_alpha   90.00
_cell.angle_beta   90.00
_cell.angle_gamma   90.00
#
_symmetry.space_group_name_H-M   'P 1'
#
loop_
_entity.id
_entity.type
_entity.pdbx_description
1 polymer ?
#
loop_
_entity_poly.entity_id
_entity_poly.type
_entity_poly.pdbx_seq_one_letter_code
_entity_poly.pdbx_strand_id
1 'polypeptide(L)' 'MRRKYPVGIESFYDIRTGGYVYVDKTKYIYDLVDSGMYYFLSRPRRFGKSLLLSTMEEYFSG' A
#
# COMPACT_ATOMS: atom_id res chain seq x y z
N MET A 1 7.22 -19.40 14.91
CA MET A 1 6.22 -19.32 13.82
C MET A 1 6.83 -18.55 12.65
N ARG A 2 6.71 -19.02 11.41
CA ARG A 2 7.36 -18.40 10.23
C ARG A 2 6.50 -17.23 9.72
N ARG A 3 7.06 -16.01 9.68
CA ARG A 3 6.36 -14.82 9.16
C ARG A 3 6.11 -14.97 7.65
N LYS A 4 4.88 -14.73 7.19
CA LYS A 4 4.53 -14.68 5.76
C LYS A 4 4.86 -13.27 5.23
N TYR A 5 5.73 -13.16 4.24
CA TYR A 5 6.00 -11.88 3.56
C TYR A 5 5.18 -11.78 2.27
N PRO A 6 4.61 -10.61 1.94
CA PRO A 6 3.74 -10.41 0.77
C PRO A 6 4.56 -10.24 -0.53
N VAL A 7 5.39 -11.24 -0.86
CA VAL A 7 6.23 -11.20 -2.06
C VAL A 7 5.37 -11.49 -3.29
N GLY A 8 5.21 -10.48 -4.16
CA GLY A 8 4.39 -10.58 -5.38
C GLY A 8 2.89 -10.40 -5.16
N ILE A 9 2.46 -9.99 -3.96
CA ILE A 9 1.07 -9.63 -3.67
C ILE A 9 0.93 -8.13 -3.84
N GLU A 10 0.02 -7.71 -4.72
CA GLU A 10 -0.20 -6.29 -5.08
C GLU A 10 -1.52 -5.72 -4.53
N SER A 11 -2.34 -6.55 -3.87
CA SER A 11 -3.59 -6.18 -3.18
C SER A 11 -3.34 -5.91 -1.69
N PHE A 12 -3.85 -4.79 -1.18
CA PHE A 12 -3.85 -4.51 0.26
C PHE A 12 -4.79 -5.46 1.02
N TYR A 13 -5.98 -5.72 0.49
CA TYR A 13 -6.97 -6.64 1.06
C TYR A 13 -6.37 -8.04 1.32
N ASP A 14 -5.65 -8.61 0.34
CA ASP A 14 -5.02 -9.92 0.45
C ASP A 14 -3.95 -9.97 1.55
N ILE A 15 -3.21 -8.86 1.71
CA ILE A 15 -2.18 -8.72 2.75
C ILE A 15 -2.83 -8.67 4.13
N ARG A 16 -3.92 -7.91 4.27
CA ARG A 16 -4.67 -7.75 5.53
C ARG A 16 -5.37 -9.04 5.96
N THR A 17 -6.04 -9.73 5.03
CA THR A 17 -6.82 -10.94 5.32
C THR A 17 -5.96 -12.22 5.34
N GLY A 18 -4.93 -12.33 4.50
CA GLY A 18 -4.10 -13.55 4.37
C GLY A 18 -3.09 -13.80 5.50
N GLY A 19 -3.02 -12.90 6.49
CA GLY A 19 -2.08 -12.97 7.61
C GLY A 19 -0.62 -12.69 7.20
N TYR A 20 -0.43 -11.79 6.25
CA TYR A 20 0.90 -11.36 5.79
C TYR A 20 1.45 -10.24 6.68
N VAL A 21 2.79 -10.10 6.71
CA VAL A 21 3.45 -8.95 7.33
C VAL A 21 3.13 -7.70 6.50
N TYR A 22 2.31 -6.82 7.06
CA TYR A 22 2.11 -5.46 6.57
C TYR A 22 3.00 -4.49 7.36
N VAL A 23 3.59 -3.53 6.66
CA VAL A 23 4.25 -2.36 7.28
C VAL A 23 3.27 -1.20 7.16
N ASP A 24 2.82 -0.68 8.30
CA ASP A 24 1.85 0.41 8.33
C ASP A 24 2.41 1.67 7.68
N LYS A 25 1.67 2.19 6.70
CA LYS A 25 1.96 3.43 5.96
C LYS A 25 0.79 4.41 6.00
N THR A 26 -0.25 4.13 6.79
CA THR A 26 -1.50 4.91 6.83
C THR A 26 -1.24 6.38 7.10
N LYS A 27 -0.34 6.69 8.04
CA LYS A 27 0.10 8.08 8.28
C LYS A 27 0.68 8.76 7.03
N TYR A 28 1.59 8.10 6.31
CA TYR A 28 2.17 8.68 5.10
C TYR A 28 1.15 8.86 3.98
N ILE A 29 0.11 8.01 3.93
CA ILE A 29 -1.01 8.18 2.99
C ILE A 29 -1.86 9.38 3.38
N TYR A 30 -2.19 9.53 4.68
CA TYR A 30 -2.88 10.71 5.20
C TYR A 30 -2.11 12.01 4.90
N ASP A 31 -0.83 12.07 5.25
CA ASP A 31 0.05 13.21 5.00
C ASP A 31 0.12 13.54 3.49
N LEU A 32 0.09 12.52 2.62
CA LEU A 32 0.07 12.68 1.16
C LEU A 32 -1.25 13.30 0.66
N VAL A 33 -2.39 12.84 1.19
CA VAL A 33 -3.72 13.30 0.79
C VAL A 33 -3.99 14.73 1.25
N ASP A 34 -3.49 15.11 2.43
CA ASP A 34 -3.69 16.44 3.02
C ASP A 34 -2.79 17.52 2.38
N SER A 35 -1.56 17.16 1.97
CA SER A 35 -0.53 18.17 1.64
C SER A 35 -0.33 18.50 0.15
N GLY A 36 -0.94 17.78 -0.80
CA GLY A 36 -0.57 17.95 -2.22
C GLY A 36 -1.61 17.60 -3.28
N MET A 37 -1.70 18.47 -4.28
CA MET A 37 -2.62 18.32 -5.44
C MET A 37 -2.15 17.28 -6.47
N TYR A 38 -0.83 17.06 -6.62
CA TYR A 38 -0.26 16.17 -7.64
C TYR A 38 1.02 15.49 -7.16
N TYR A 39 1.14 14.18 -7.42
CA TYR A 39 2.30 13.37 -7.02
C TYR A 39 2.89 12.57 -8.18
N PHE A 40 4.20 12.68 -8.38
CA PHE A 40 4.91 11.94 -9.43
C PHE A 40 5.35 10.55 -8.97
N LEU A 41 4.66 9.51 -9.42
CA LEU A 41 5.04 8.11 -9.18
C LEU A 41 6.05 7.56 -10.20
N SER A 42 7.17 8.24 -10.43
CA SER A 42 8.55 7.78 -10.79
C SER A 42 8.89 6.60 -11.74
N ARG A 43 7.99 5.67 -12.06
CA ARG A 43 8.16 4.49 -12.96
C ARG A 43 9.15 3.32 -12.65
N PRO A 44 9.92 3.18 -11.53
CA PRO A 44 10.73 1.97 -11.29
C PRO A 44 9.89 0.68 -11.22
N ARG A 45 10.39 -0.40 -11.84
CA ARG A 45 9.71 -1.71 -11.92
C ARG A 45 9.68 -2.40 -10.56
N ARG A 46 8.55 -3.03 -10.19
CA ARG A 46 8.31 -3.72 -8.89
C ARG A 46 8.48 -2.84 -7.64
N PHE A 47 8.38 -1.51 -7.76
CA PHE A 47 8.52 -0.58 -6.64
C PHE A 47 7.26 -0.46 -5.75
N GLY A 48 6.29 -1.39 -5.86
CA GLY A 48 5.07 -1.39 -5.03
C GLY A 48 4.07 -0.28 -5.33
N LYS A 49 4.05 0.26 -6.56
CA LYS A 49 3.11 1.32 -6.98
C LYS A 49 1.66 0.84 -6.99
N SER A 50 1.40 -0.35 -7.51
CA SER A 50 0.07 -0.97 -7.51
C SER A 50 -0.44 -1.17 -6.08
N LEU A 51 0.42 -1.70 -5.19
CA LEU A 51 0.08 -1.88 -3.77
C LEU A 51 -0.22 -0.55 -3.06
N LEU A 52 0.50 0.53 -3.39
CA LEU A 52 0.19 1.86 -2.85
C LEU A 52 -1.21 2.32 -3.28
N LEU A 53 -1.56 2.14 -4.57
CA LEU A 53 -2.88 2.50 -5.10
C LEU A 53 -3.99 1.66 -4.46
N SER A 54 -3.82 0.33 -4.34
CA SER A 54 -4.78 -0.54 -3.63
C SER A 54 -4.91 -0.16 -2.15
N THR A 55 -3.82 0.25 -1.48
CA THR A 55 -3.91 0.74 -0.10
C THR A 55 -4.70 2.05 -0.01
N MET A 56 -4.57 2.95 -1.00
CA MET A 56 -5.34 4.20 -1.05
C MET A 56 -6.82 3.95 -1.35
N GLU A 57 -7.12 3.09 -2.32
CA GLU A 57 -8.48 2.69 -2.69
C GLU A 57 -9.23 2.15 -1.47
N GLU A 58 -8.62 1.21 -0.74
CA GLU A 58 -9.19 0.64 0.49
C GLU A 58 -9.30 1.70 1.61
N TYR A 59 -8.29 2.55 1.80
CA TYR A 59 -8.33 3.66 2.77
C TYR A 59 -9.46 4.68 2.50
N PHE A 60 -9.81 4.92 1.23
CA PHE A 60 -10.94 5.76 0.85
C PHE A 60 -12.29 5.02 0.81
N SER A 61 -12.29 3.69 0.86
CA SER A 61 -13.51 2.86 0.81
C SER A 61 -14.20 2.70 2.16
N GLY A 62 -13.45 2.80 3.28
CA GLY A 62 -13.98 2.79 4.66
C GLY A 62 -13.63 1.55 5.46
#